data_AF-A0A841RHZ6-F1
#
_entry.id   AF-A0A841RHZ6-F1
#
_cell.length_a   1.000
_cell.length_b   1.000
_cell.length_c   1.000
_cell.angle_alpha   90.00
_cell.angle_beta   90.00
_cell.angle_gamma   90.00
#
_symmetry.space_group_name_H-M   'P 1'
#
loop_
_entity.id
_entity.type
_entity.pdbx_description
1 polymer ?
#
loop_
_entity_poly.entity_id
_entity_poly.type
_entity_poly.pdbx_seq_one_letter_code
_entity_poly.pdbx_strand_id
1 'polypeptide(L)'
;MSKKFIGYLGAYTKRESKGVYRFELDVEQRTVSTPELAAELDNPTYLTVSHDNKFLYAVHKEGEEGGLQAFRITNEADLESLNGQFAPGSAPCHVSINNDNSLVLSANYHTKEARAYKVDSNGSLLEGKPVTHEGSGPHERQEKPHLHYAGFTPDEEYAIVVDLGTDTVTSYKVDEDILRREQELQTRAGSGPRHLVFHPNGEYAYVMTELSNEVITLKYVGNGSFEELQYIATIPSDFTENSQGSAIHISSDGKFIYAGNRGHNSIAVFEIQDDFTLKLVEWTSTEGDWPRDFVLDPTENFIVATNQESDNMVLFERNKETGKLTVLQKDIYAPEAVCVKFLYDK
;
A
#
# COMPACT_ATOMS: atom_id res chain seq x y z
N MET A 1 3.45 26.87 17.40
CA MET A 1 2.49 26.46 16.35
C MET A 1 2.28 24.97 16.54
N SER A 2 1.05 24.48 16.48
CA SER A 2 0.79 23.04 16.65
C SER A 2 1.55 22.25 15.58
N LYS A 3 2.16 21.12 15.96
CA LYS A 3 2.80 20.24 14.98
C LYS A 3 1.69 19.65 14.10
N LYS A 4 1.79 19.86 12.79
CA LYS A 4 0.83 19.35 11.81
C LYS A 4 1.54 18.50 10.78
N PHE A 5 0.90 17.42 10.36
CA PHE A 5 1.37 16.57 9.27
C PHE A 5 0.40 16.65 8.10
N ILE A 6 0.96 16.77 6.90
CA ILE A 6 0.18 16.78 5.67
C ILE A 6 0.16 15.35 5.11
N GLY A 7 -1.02 14.90 4.73
CA GLY A 7 -1.19 13.65 4.00
C GLY A 7 -2.00 13.83 2.72
N TYR A 8 -1.96 12.82 1.87
CA TYR A 8 -2.67 12.73 0.60
C TYR A 8 -3.55 11.48 0.57
N LEU A 9 -4.68 11.61 -0.13
CA LEU A 9 -5.61 10.53 -0.42
C LEU A 9 -5.64 10.26 -1.93
N GLY A 10 -5.46 8.98 -2.27
CA GLY A 10 -5.78 8.46 -3.59
C GLY A 10 -7.18 7.86 -3.57
N ALA A 11 -7.91 7.96 -4.68
CA ALA A 11 -9.31 7.59 -4.76
C ALA A 11 -9.66 6.92 -6.10
N TYR A 12 -10.76 6.18 -6.14
CA TYR A 12 -11.47 6.03 -7.42
C TYR A 12 -12.10 7.36 -7.81
N THR A 13 -12.47 7.52 -9.08
CA THR A 13 -13.25 8.67 -9.58
C THR A 13 -14.51 8.19 -10.31
N LYS A 14 -15.21 7.20 -9.73
CA LYS A 14 -16.38 6.59 -10.35
C LYS A 14 -17.69 7.27 -9.94
N ARG A 15 -17.70 7.99 -8.82
CA ARG A 15 -18.87 8.70 -8.28
C ARG A 15 -18.57 10.19 -8.09
N GLU A 16 -18.13 10.59 -6.90
CA GLU A 16 -18.03 11.99 -6.48
C GLU A 16 -16.59 12.50 -6.42
N SER A 17 -15.63 11.59 -6.26
CA SER A 17 -14.23 11.94 -6.19
C SER A 17 -13.73 12.53 -7.52
N LYS A 18 -12.85 13.52 -7.41
CA LYS A 18 -12.26 14.24 -8.56
C LYS A 18 -10.79 13.92 -8.78
N GLY A 19 -10.14 13.18 -7.88
CA GLY A 19 -8.72 12.85 -8.01
C GLY A 19 -8.00 12.71 -6.68
N VAL A 20 -6.90 13.44 -6.53
CA VAL A 20 -6.03 13.37 -5.35
C VAL A 20 -6.41 14.48 -4.38
N TYR A 21 -6.59 14.13 -3.11
CA TYR A 21 -6.91 15.07 -2.05
C TYR A 21 -5.74 15.21 -1.07
N ARG A 22 -5.63 16.33 -0.36
CA ARG A 22 -4.74 16.54 0.78
C ARG A 22 -5.53 16.74 2.06
N PHE A 23 -4.93 16.42 3.20
CA PHE A 23 -5.50 16.69 4.53
C PHE A 23 -4.39 17.03 5.54
N GLU A 24 -4.77 17.60 6.67
CA GLU A 24 -3.87 17.87 7.80
C GLU A 24 -4.25 17.01 9.01
N LEU A 25 -3.27 16.38 9.65
CA LEU A 25 -3.36 15.84 11.01
C LEU A 25 -2.75 16.85 11.98
N ASP A 26 -3.54 17.36 12.91
CA ASP A 26 -3.06 18.13 14.06
C ASP A 26 -2.87 17.19 15.25
N VAL A 27 -1.61 16.91 15.62
CA VAL A 27 -1.31 15.92 16.67
C VAL A 27 -1.56 16.44 18.08
N GLU A 28 -1.62 17.76 18.27
CA GLU A 28 -1.93 18.37 19.57
C GLU A 28 -3.44 18.36 19.81
N GLN A 29 -4.22 18.73 18.80
CA GLN A 29 -5.68 18.69 18.85
C GLN A 29 -6.24 17.27 18.65
N ARG A 30 -5.43 16.36 18.11
CA ARG A 30 -5.79 14.97 17.82
C ARG A 30 -6.96 14.87 16.85
N THR A 31 -6.91 15.67 15.79
CA THR A 31 -7.96 15.81 14.77
C THR A 31 -7.36 15.77 13.37
N VAL A 32 -8.14 15.28 12.41
CA VAL A 32 -7.84 15.39 10.98
C VAL A 32 -8.82 16.35 10.31
N SER A 33 -8.31 17.20 9.43
CA SER A 33 -9.12 18.12 8.62
C SER A 33 -9.97 17.37 7.60
N THR A 34 -11.03 18.02 7.12
CA THR A 34 -11.69 17.56 5.89
C THR A 34 -10.69 17.60 4.73
N PRO A 35 -10.58 16.55 3.90
CA PRO A 35 -9.72 16.55 2.74
C PRO A 35 -10.11 17.63 1.71
N GLU A 36 -9.11 18.29 1.14
CA GLU A 36 -9.25 19.29 0.07
C GLU A 36 -8.63 18.77 -1.23
N LEU A 37 -9.21 19.09 -2.37
CA LEU A 37 -8.69 18.64 -3.66
C LEU A 37 -7.29 19.23 -3.93
N ALA A 38 -6.31 18.37 -4.19
CA ALA A 38 -4.92 18.76 -4.50
C ALA A 38 -4.60 18.66 -6.00
N ALA A 39 -5.24 17.73 -6.72
CA ALA A 39 -5.22 17.66 -8.18
C ALA A 39 -6.44 16.90 -8.73
N GLU A 40 -6.97 17.36 -9.86
CA GLU A 40 -7.90 16.56 -10.67
C GLU A 40 -7.12 15.46 -11.40
N LEU A 41 -7.55 14.22 -11.26
CA LEU A 41 -6.87 13.06 -11.85
C LEU A 41 -7.83 11.86 -11.90
N ASP A 42 -7.82 11.10 -13.00
CA ASP A 42 -8.73 9.97 -13.16
C ASP A 42 -8.21 8.68 -12.48
N ASN A 43 -9.00 8.15 -11.54
CA ASN A 43 -8.73 6.92 -10.78
C ASN A 43 -7.32 6.83 -10.16
N PRO A 44 -6.86 7.81 -9.37
CA PRO A 44 -5.58 7.74 -8.66
C PRO A 44 -5.65 6.84 -7.44
N THR A 45 -5.85 5.54 -7.69
CA THR A 45 -6.15 4.55 -6.65
C THR A 45 -4.98 4.19 -5.74
N TYR A 46 -3.76 4.61 -6.08
CA TYR A 46 -2.58 4.45 -5.24
C TYR A 46 -1.56 5.54 -5.48
N LEU A 47 -0.86 5.96 -4.43
CA LEU A 47 0.09 7.06 -4.43
C LEU A 47 1.39 6.63 -3.73
N THR A 48 2.50 7.24 -4.12
CA THR A 48 3.74 7.27 -3.33
C THR A 48 4.33 8.66 -3.34
N VAL A 49 5.04 9.02 -2.26
CA VAL A 49 5.70 10.31 -2.08
C VAL A 49 7.21 10.09 -2.05
N SER A 50 7.98 10.96 -2.69
CA SER A 50 9.44 10.94 -2.57
C SER A 50 9.87 11.23 -1.13
N HIS A 51 10.93 10.56 -0.65
CA HIS A 51 11.46 10.70 0.71
C HIS A 51 11.91 12.14 1.05
N ASP A 52 12.17 12.96 0.03
CA ASP A 52 12.47 14.38 0.20
C ASP A 52 11.24 15.31 0.16
N ASN A 53 10.02 14.77 0.12
CA ASN A 53 8.73 15.46 0.04
C ASN A 53 8.60 16.43 -1.16
N LYS A 54 9.36 16.24 -2.24
CA LYS A 54 9.28 17.12 -3.42
C LYS A 54 8.36 16.61 -4.51
N PHE A 55 8.14 15.30 -4.58
CA PHE A 55 7.41 14.67 -5.67
C PHE A 55 6.38 13.68 -5.15
N LEU A 56 5.29 13.56 -5.91
CA LEU A 56 4.26 12.57 -5.71
C LEU A 56 4.04 11.82 -7.03
N TYR A 57 3.95 10.51 -6.96
CA TYR A 57 3.64 9.65 -8.09
C TYR A 57 2.31 8.96 -7.84
N ALA A 58 1.38 9.12 -8.76
CA ALA A 58 0.03 8.58 -8.66
C ALA A 58 -0.22 7.59 -9.80
N VAL A 59 -0.95 6.52 -9.50
CA VAL A 59 -1.66 5.75 -10.53
C VAL A 59 -2.56 6.71 -11.31
N HIS A 60 -2.70 6.52 -12.62
CA HIS A 60 -3.61 7.33 -13.44
C HIS A 60 -4.15 6.51 -14.62
N LYS A 61 -5.46 6.62 -14.86
CA LYS A 61 -6.13 6.14 -16.07
C LYS A 61 -6.38 7.32 -17.01
N GLU A 62 -5.70 7.38 -18.14
CA GLU A 62 -5.92 8.42 -19.16
C GLU A 62 -6.63 7.81 -20.38
N GLY A 63 -7.95 7.97 -20.44
CA GLY A 63 -8.77 7.34 -21.48
C GLY A 63 -8.60 5.82 -21.53
N GLU A 64 -8.18 5.30 -22.68
CA GLU A 64 -7.92 3.86 -22.88
C GLU A 64 -6.53 3.41 -22.41
N GLU A 65 -5.69 4.34 -21.95
CA GLU A 65 -4.36 4.07 -21.43
C GLU A 65 -4.33 4.12 -19.90
N GLY A 66 -3.31 3.49 -19.32
CA GLY A 66 -3.11 3.42 -17.89
C GLY A 66 -1.62 3.50 -17.55
N GLY A 67 -1.31 4.13 -16.43
CA GLY A 67 0.09 4.44 -16.12
C GLY A 67 0.28 5.17 -14.82
N LEU A 68 1.39 5.89 -14.75
CA LEU A 68 1.74 6.75 -13.62
C LEU A 68 1.78 8.21 -14.05
N GLN A 69 1.25 9.09 -13.20
CA GLN A 69 1.37 10.53 -13.30
C GLN A 69 2.34 11.03 -12.22
N ALA A 70 3.35 11.79 -12.63
CA ALA A 70 4.27 12.47 -11.73
C ALA A 70 3.81 13.91 -11.45
N PHE A 71 3.96 14.33 -10.19
CA PHE A 71 3.66 15.67 -9.72
C PHE A 71 4.83 16.23 -8.90
N ARG A 72 5.01 17.55 -8.98
CA ARG A 72 5.76 18.32 -7.99
C ARG A 72 4.80 18.76 -6.88
N ILE A 73 5.25 18.60 -5.64
CA ILE A 73 4.54 19.10 -4.47
C ILE A 73 4.91 20.57 -4.27
N THR A 74 3.91 21.45 -4.23
CA THR A 74 4.11 22.89 -4.00
C THR A 74 4.32 23.19 -2.50
N ASN A 75 4.66 24.43 -2.16
CA ASN A 75 4.79 24.85 -0.76
C ASN A 75 3.46 24.78 0.00
N GLU A 76 2.35 24.95 -0.72
CA GLU A 76 0.97 24.85 -0.23
C GLU A 76 0.46 23.40 -0.21
N ALA A 77 1.32 22.44 -0.55
CA ALA A 77 1.01 21.02 -0.69
C ALA A 77 -0.03 20.69 -1.80
N ASP A 78 -0.23 21.61 -2.75
CA ASP A 78 -0.90 21.32 -4.02
C ASP A 78 0.02 20.48 -4.93
N LEU A 79 -0.55 19.91 -6.00
CA LEU A 79 0.16 19.05 -6.93
C LEU A 79 0.23 19.68 -8.33
N GLU A 80 1.43 20.05 -8.75
CA GLU A 80 1.71 20.56 -10.09
C GLU A 80 2.13 19.38 -11.00
N SER A 81 1.39 19.16 -12.09
CA SER A 81 1.69 18.07 -13.03
C SER A 81 3.05 18.23 -13.70
N LEU A 82 3.82 17.14 -13.76
CA LEU A 82 5.10 17.08 -14.49
C LEU A 82 4.92 16.34 -15.82
N ASN A 83 4.94 15.01 -15.78
CA ASN A 83 4.71 14.15 -16.93
C ASN A 83 3.99 12.86 -16.50
N GLY A 84 3.48 12.13 -17.48
CA GLY A 84 2.94 10.79 -17.28
C GLY A 84 3.63 9.77 -18.16
N GLN A 85 3.60 8.51 -17.69
CA GLN A 85 4.10 7.35 -18.40
C GLN A 85 2.96 6.34 -18.53
N PHE A 86 2.41 6.24 -19.74
CA PHE A 86 1.19 5.48 -20.02
C PHE A 86 1.43 4.38 -21.04
N ALA A 87 0.59 3.35 -20.97
CA ALA A 87 0.51 2.31 -21.98
C ALA A 87 -0.96 1.89 -22.19
N PRO A 88 -1.30 1.31 -23.35
CA PRO A 88 -2.66 0.79 -23.58
C PRO A 88 -3.09 -0.21 -22.51
N GLY A 89 -4.32 -0.05 -22.00
CA GLY A 89 -4.90 -0.94 -21.00
C GLY A 89 -5.21 -0.26 -19.66
N SER A 90 -5.38 -1.07 -18.61
CA SER A 90 -5.73 -0.56 -17.28
C SER A 90 -4.57 0.15 -16.61
N ALA A 91 -4.89 1.10 -15.72
CA ALA A 91 -3.90 1.68 -14.83
C ALA A 91 -3.32 0.62 -13.86
N PRO A 92 -2.06 0.79 -13.40
CA PRO A 92 -1.52 -0.03 -12.32
C PRO A 92 -2.36 0.12 -11.04
N CYS A 93 -2.16 -0.75 -10.07
CA CYS A 93 -2.88 -0.73 -8.79
C CYS A 93 -1.99 -0.43 -7.59
N HIS A 94 -0.66 -0.38 -7.79
CA HIS A 94 0.32 -0.06 -6.77
C HIS A 94 1.50 0.69 -7.39
N VAL A 95 2.09 1.60 -6.61
CA VAL A 95 3.29 2.36 -6.96
C VAL A 95 4.15 2.56 -5.70
N SER A 96 5.48 2.45 -5.83
CA SER A 96 6.44 2.70 -4.76
C SER A 96 7.67 3.42 -5.30
N ILE A 97 8.46 4.03 -4.41
CA ILE A 97 9.75 4.65 -4.74
C ILE A 97 10.83 4.10 -3.82
N ASN A 98 12.06 4.06 -4.29
CA ASN A 98 13.22 3.66 -3.49
C ASN A 98 13.76 4.84 -2.64
N ASN A 99 14.62 4.52 -1.67
CA ASN A 99 15.08 5.43 -0.62
C ASN A 99 15.79 6.68 -1.15
N ASP A 100 16.57 6.55 -2.23
CA ASP A 100 17.28 7.68 -2.85
C ASP A 100 16.44 8.48 -3.86
N ASN A 101 15.20 8.06 -4.11
CA ASN A 101 14.25 8.66 -5.05
C ASN A 101 14.64 8.57 -6.54
N SER A 102 15.49 7.61 -6.92
CA SER A 102 15.92 7.43 -8.31
C SER A 102 15.08 6.42 -9.11
N LEU A 103 14.33 5.54 -8.44
CA LEU A 103 13.57 4.47 -9.06
C LEU A 103 12.16 4.35 -8.48
N VAL A 104 11.17 4.32 -9.37
CA VAL A 104 9.76 4.05 -9.07
C VAL A 104 9.38 2.67 -9.61
N LEU A 105 8.63 1.88 -8.85
CA LEU A 105 8.07 0.61 -9.30
C LEU A 105 6.54 0.71 -9.41
N SER A 106 5.96 -0.03 -10.33
CA SER A 106 4.51 -0.24 -10.38
C SER A 106 4.13 -1.71 -10.59
N ALA A 107 2.95 -2.08 -10.09
CA ALA A 107 2.33 -3.38 -10.31
C ALA A 107 0.93 -3.19 -10.91
N ASN A 108 0.62 -3.94 -11.97
CA ASN A 108 -0.65 -3.83 -12.68
C ASN A 108 -1.50 -5.10 -12.57
N TYR A 109 -2.65 -4.95 -11.90
CA TYR A 109 -3.57 -6.04 -11.61
C TYR A 109 -4.17 -6.69 -12.87
N HIS A 110 -4.49 -5.93 -13.93
CA HIS A 110 -5.21 -6.50 -15.08
C HIS A 110 -4.32 -6.81 -16.28
N THR A 111 -3.26 -6.02 -16.51
CA THR A 111 -2.32 -6.25 -17.62
C THR A 111 -1.27 -7.32 -17.32
N LYS A 112 -1.11 -7.71 -16.04
CA LYS A 112 -0.13 -8.70 -15.57
C LYS A 112 1.32 -8.18 -15.65
N GLU A 113 1.50 -6.87 -15.69
CA GLU A 113 2.81 -6.23 -15.85
C GLU A 113 3.30 -5.56 -14.56
N ALA A 114 4.59 -5.70 -14.28
CA ALA A 114 5.33 -4.82 -13.38
C ALA A 114 6.34 -4.00 -14.18
N ARG A 115 6.64 -2.77 -13.72
CA ARG A 115 7.57 -1.85 -14.40
C ARG A 115 8.46 -1.15 -13.38
N ALA A 116 9.69 -0.85 -13.80
CA ALA A 116 10.60 0.06 -13.11
C ALA A 116 10.79 1.32 -13.97
N TYR A 117 10.72 2.49 -13.35
CA TYR A 117 10.85 3.80 -13.98
C TYR A 117 11.99 4.55 -13.33
N LYS A 118 12.96 5.01 -14.13
CA LYS A 118 13.97 5.96 -13.63
C LYS A 118 13.33 7.34 -13.42
N VAL A 119 13.73 7.99 -12.35
CA VAL A 119 13.32 9.35 -11.99
C VAL A 119 14.41 10.33 -12.46
N ASP A 120 14.03 11.32 -13.27
CA ASP A 120 14.93 12.40 -13.66
C ASP A 120 15.10 13.41 -12.52
N SER A 121 16.15 14.21 -12.57
CA SER A 121 16.51 15.27 -11.61
C SER A 121 15.41 16.28 -11.29
N ASN A 122 14.42 16.45 -12.19
CA ASN A 122 13.25 17.33 -11.97
C ASN A 122 12.03 16.60 -11.39
N GLY A 123 12.14 15.30 -11.11
CA GLY A 123 11.07 14.44 -10.60
C GLY A 123 10.26 13.70 -11.66
N SER A 124 10.44 14.00 -12.94
CA SER A 124 9.72 13.33 -14.05
C SER A 124 10.12 11.87 -14.19
N LEU A 125 9.20 11.04 -14.65
CA LEU A 125 9.45 9.62 -14.91
C LEU A 125 9.94 9.40 -16.35
N LEU A 126 10.99 8.60 -16.51
CA LEU A 126 11.38 8.04 -17.81
C LEU A 126 10.53 6.80 -18.13
N GLU A 127 10.43 6.44 -19.41
CA GLU A 127 9.71 5.23 -19.83
C GLU A 127 10.36 3.99 -19.20
N GLY A 128 9.54 3.14 -18.58
CA GLY A 128 9.96 1.89 -17.96
C GLY A 128 9.55 0.67 -18.78
N LYS A 129 10.38 -0.36 -18.79
CA LYS A 129 10.10 -1.61 -19.51
C LYS A 129 9.27 -2.58 -18.66
N PRO A 130 8.20 -3.17 -19.22
CA PRO A 130 7.40 -4.14 -18.49
C PRO A 130 8.08 -5.50 -18.40
N VAL A 131 7.86 -6.18 -17.27
CA VAL A 131 7.93 -7.63 -17.17
C VAL A 131 6.51 -8.17 -17.00
N THR A 132 6.16 -9.22 -17.74
CA THR A 132 4.82 -9.82 -17.71
C THR A 132 4.88 -11.15 -16.98
N HIS A 133 3.93 -11.37 -16.06
CA HIS A 133 3.74 -12.66 -15.41
C HIS A 133 2.84 -13.58 -16.24
N GLU A 134 2.99 -14.89 -16.05
CA GLU A 134 2.13 -15.95 -16.60
C GLU A 134 1.79 -16.96 -15.49
N GLY A 135 0.70 -17.71 -15.67
CA GLY A 135 0.22 -18.69 -14.71
C GLY A 135 -1.23 -18.44 -14.27
N SER A 136 -1.68 -19.19 -13.27
CA SER A 136 -3.00 -19.09 -12.67
C SER A 136 -2.99 -19.79 -11.30
N GLY A 137 -4.04 -19.61 -10.51
CA GLY A 137 -4.27 -20.27 -9.22
C GLY A 137 -5.64 -20.98 -9.18
N PRO A 138 -5.97 -21.64 -8.05
CA PRO A 138 -7.19 -22.43 -7.94
C PRO A 138 -8.47 -21.61 -7.72
N HIS A 139 -8.38 -20.35 -7.27
CA HIS A 139 -9.54 -19.51 -6.98
C HIS A 139 -10.13 -18.90 -8.27
N GLU A 140 -11.43 -18.57 -8.27
CA GLU A 140 -12.11 -17.96 -9.43
C GLU A 140 -11.55 -16.57 -9.84
N ARG A 141 -10.80 -15.94 -8.93
CA ARG A 141 -10.10 -14.66 -9.10
C ARG A 141 -8.62 -14.82 -9.43
N GLN A 142 -8.23 -16.04 -9.78
CA GLN A 142 -6.86 -16.42 -10.11
C GLN A 142 -6.82 -17.06 -11.50
N GLU A 143 -7.69 -16.60 -12.40
CA GLU A 143 -7.75 -17.09 -13.78
C GLU A 143 -6.52 -16.73 -14.60
N LYS A 144 -5.74 -15.76 -14.11
CA LYS A 144 -4.49 -15.26 -14.66
C LYS A 144 -3.72 -14.52 -13.55
N PRO A 145 -2.49 -14.03 -13.83
CA PRO A 145 -1.77 -13.18 -12.89
C PRO A 145 -2.50 -11.88 -12.57
N HIS A 146 -2.35 -11.44 -11.33
CA HIS A 146 -2.92 -10.21 -10.78
C HIS A 146 -1.91 -9.56 -9.84
N LEU A 147 -0.94 -8.85 -10.41
CA LEU A 147 0.11 -8.18 -9.64
C LEU A 147 -0.51 -7.08 -8.78
N HIS A 148 -0.29 -7.14 -7.47
CA HIS A 148 -0.92 -6.22 -6.53
C HIS A 148 0.08 -5.38 -5.71
N TYR A 149 1.36 -5.73 -5.74
CA TYR A 149 2.40 -4.96 -5.07
C TYR A 149 3.70 -5.01 -5.87
N ALA A 150 4.40 -3.88 -5.92
CA ALA A 150 5.80 -3.80 -6.30
C ALA A 150 6.50 -2.90 -5.28
N GLY A 151 7.63 -3.33 -4.76
CA GLY A 151 8.41 -2.64 -3.73
C GLY A 151 9.87 -3.13 -3.72
N PHE A 152 10.66 -2.72 -2.73
CA PHE A 152 12.07 -3.05 -2.63
C PHE A 152 12.37 -3.88 -1.40
N THR A 153 13.42 -4.70 -1.46
CA THR A 153 14.04 -5.26 -0.26
C THR A 153 14.67 -4.16 0.59
N PRO A 154 14.90 -4.37 1.89
CA PRO A 154 15.48 -3.35 2.79
C PRO A 154 16.84 -2.83 2.37
N ASP A 155 17.64 -3.67 1.69
CA ASP A 155 18.94 -3.33 1.11
C ASP A 155 18.84 -2.72 -0.31
N GLU A 156 17.63 -2.67 -0.88
CA GLU A 156 17.32 -2.24 -2.26
C GLU A 156 18.08 -2.98 -3.37
N GLU A 157 18.70 -4.12 -3.05
CA GLU A 157 19.38 -4.98 -4.03
C GLU A 157 18.37 -5.73 -4.92
N TYR A 158 17.13 -5.90 -4.45
CA TYR A 158 16.06 -6.56 -5.18
C TYR A 158 14.76 -5.75 -5.14
N ALA A 159 14.05 -5.74 -6.27
CA ALA A 159 12.63 -5.42 -6.31
C ALA A 159 11.81 -6.67 -6.00
N ILE A 160 10.68 -6.51 -5.30
CA ILE A 160 9.72 -7.57 -4.97
C ILE A 160 8.40 -7.25 -5.65
N VAL A 161 7.83 -8.24 -6.35
CA VAL A 161 6.50 -8.17 -6.94
C VAL A 161 5.63 -9.27 -6.37
N VAL A 162 4.45 -8.91 -5.86
CA VAL A 162 3.47 -9.86 -5.31
C VAL A 162 2.35 -10.05 -6.32
N ASP A 163 2.03 -11.32 -6.60
CA ASP A 163 1.05 -11.72 -7.59
C ASP A 163 -0.07 -12.54 -6.93
N LEU A 164 -1.23 -11.88 -6.79
CA LEU A 164 -2.44 -12.49 -6.23
C LEU A 164 -2.90 -13.66 -7.11
N GLY A 165 -2.76 -13.52 -8.43
CA GLY A 165 -3.32 -14.43 -9.41
C GLY A 165 -2.59 -15.76 -9.55
N THR A 166 -1.33 -15.81 -9.12
CA THR A 166 -0.48 -17.01 -9.21
C THR A 166 -0.02 -17.52 -7.85
N ASP A 167 -0.47 -16.89 -6.75
CA ASP A 167 -0.02 -17.21 -5.39
C ASP A 167 1.49 -17.03 -5.19
N THR A 168 2.13 -16.05 -5.86
CA THR A 168 3.59 -15.89 -5.83
C THR A 168 4.07 -14.56 -5.25
N VAL A 169 5.27 -14.61 -4.67
CA VAL A 169 6.11 -13.45 -4.33
C VAL A 169 7.41 -13.61 -5.10
N THR A 170 7.64 -12.77 -6.10
CA THR A 170 8.79 -12.87 -7.02
C THR A 170 9.77 -11.74 -6.74
N SER A 171 11.06 -12.06 -6.64
CA SER A 171 12.12 -11.06 -6.58
C SER A 171 12.80 -10.85 -7.93
N TYR A 172 13.30 -9.63 -8.13
CA TYR A 172 13.94 -9.17 -9.34
C TYR A 172 15.20 -8.40 -8.99
N LYS A 173 16.28 -8.62 -9.74
CA LYS A 173 17.35 -7.62 -9.83
C LYS A 173 16.92 -6.50 -10.74
N VAL A 174 17.16 -5.26 -10.32
CA VAL A 174 16.94 -4.09 -11.14
C VAL A 174 18.26 -3.75 -11.83
N ASP A 175 18.36 -4.07 -13.13
CA ASP A 175 19.46 -3.59 -13.96
C ASP A 175 18.98 -2.38 -14.75
N GLU A 176 19.37 -1.19 -14.28
CA GLU A 176 18.85 0.09 -14.76
C GLU A 176 17.33 0.25 -14.56
N ASP A 177 16.53 0.04 -15.61
CA ASP A 177 15.07 0.10 -15.65
C ASP A 177 14.45 -1.28 -15.96
N ILE A 178 15.27 -2.33 -15.95
CA ILE A 178 14.89 -3.69 -16.36
C ILE A 178 14.80 -4.60 -15.13
N LEU A 179 13.61 -5.14 -14.90
CA LEU A 179 13.36 -6.16 -13.90
C LEU A 179 13.80 -7.53 -14.42
N ARG A 180 14.89 -8.09 -13.89
CA ARG A 180 15.35 -9.45 -14.19
C ARG A 180 14.95 -10.40 -13.07
N ARG A 181 14.10 -11.39 -13.37
CA ARG A 181 13.57 -12.34 -12.38
C ARG A 181 14.72 -13.14 -11.74
N GLU A 182 14.70 -13.26 -10.42
CA GLU A 182 15.75 -13.94 -9.64
C GLU A 182 15.20 -15.12 -8.85
N GLN A 183 14.31 -14.87 -7.87
CA GLN A 183 13.71 -15.90 -7.03
C GLN A 183 12.19 -15.79 -7.03
N GLU A 184 11.53 -16.88 -6.68
CA GLU A 184 10.08 -16.95 -6.56
C GLU A 184 9.71 -17.83 -5.37
N LEU A 185 8.89 -17.27 -4.49
CA LEU A 185 8.22 -18.02 -3.43
C LEU A 185 6.79 -18.31 -3.89
N GLN A 186 6.42 -19.59 -3.86
CA GLN A 186 5.03 -20.04 -4.02
C GLN A 186 4.37 -20.13 -2.64
N THR A 187 3.34 -19.32 -2.42
CA THR A 187 2.49 -19.38 -1.22
C THR A 187 1.46 -20.51 -1.33
N ARG A 188 0.71 -20.77 -0.25
CA ARG A 188 -0.38 -21.78 -0.29
C ARG A 188 -1.37 -21.46 -1.41
N ALA A 189 -1.78 -22.51 -2.12
CA ALA A 189 -2.69 -22.38 -3.25
C ALA A 189 -4.04 -21.78 -2.79
N GLY A 190 -4.47 -20.71 -3.46
CA GLY A 190 -5.69 -19.96 -3.14
C GLY A 190 -5.53 -18.89 -2.06
N SER A 191 -4.30 -18.61 -1.60
CA SER A 191 -4.05 -17.54 -0.62
C SER A 191 -4.33 -16.15 -1.22
N GLY A 192 -3.85 -15.90 -2.44
CA GLY A 192 -3.91 -14.62 -3.11
C GLY A 192 -3.11 -13.55 -2.37
N PRO A 193 -1.77 -13.64 -2.29
CA PRO A 193 -0.94 -12.64 -1.62
C PRO A 193 -1.12 -11.27 -2.28
N ARG A 194 -1.10 -10.19 -1.47
CA ARG A 194 -1.53 -8.86 -1.90
C ARG A 194 -0.48 -7.77 -1.69
N HIS A 195 -0.23 -7.40 -0.44
CA HIS A 195 0.74 -6.38 -0.04
C HIS A 195 1.78 -7.01 0.89
N LEU A 196 3.00 -6.46 0.89
CA LEU A 196 4.12 -6.90 1.70
C LEU A 196 4.71 -5.74 2.49
N VAL A 197 5.12 -5.99 3.73
CA VAL A 197 5.92 -5.07 4.54
C VAL A 197 7.10 -5.80 5.17
N PHE A 198 8.29 -5.17 5.17
CA PHE A 198 9.46 -5.71 5.86
C PHE A 198 9.49 -5.30 7.34
N HIS A 199 10.00 -6.18 8.17
CA HIS A 199 10.40 -5.84 9.53
C HIS A 199 11.58 -4.86 9.52
N PRO A 200 11.66 -3.86 10.45
CA PRO A 200 12.75 -2.89 10.48
C PRO A 200 14.18 -3.46 10.59
N ASN A 201 14.33 -4.71 11.04
CA ASN A 201 15.63 -5.40 11.04
C ASN A 201 16.06 -5.92 9.65
N GLY A 202 15.16 -5.91 8.68
CA GLY A 202 15.36 -6.37 7.31
C GLY A 202 15.43 -7.89 7.11
N GLU A 203 15.28 -8.69 8.16
CA GLU A 203 15.40 -10.16 8.10
C GLU A 203 14.06 -10.88 7.96
N TYR A 204 12.95 -10.18 8.14
CA TYR A 204 11.59 -10.74 8.08
C TYR A 204 10.67 -9.86 7.26
N ALA A 205 9.66 -10.46 6.64
CA ALA A 205 8.60 -9.79 5.92
C ALA A 205 7.25 -10.39 6.27
N TYR A 206 6.20 -9.59 6.13
CA TYR A 206 4.83 -9.99 6.39
C TYR A 206 3.99 -9.71 5.15
N VAL A 207 3.26 -10.72 4.68
CA VAL A 207 2.44 -10.63 3.46
C VAL A 207 0.99 -10.77 3.83
N MET A 208 0.19 -9.77 3.51
CA MET A 208 -1.26 -9.85 3.61
C MET A 208 -1.82 -10.64 2.43
N THR A 209 -2.68 -11.61 2.70
CA THR A 209 -3.40 -12.35 1.66
C THR A 209 -4.80 -11.81 1.48
N GLU A 210 -5.19 -11.57 0.23
CA GLU A 210 -6.51 -11.03 -0.11
C GLU A 210 -7.59 -12.10 -0.02
N LEU A 211 -7.33 -13.30 -0.52
CA LEU A 211 -8.36 -14.33 -0.70
C LEU A 211 -8.53 -15.21 0.55
N SER A 212 -7.45 -15.48 1.29
CA SER A 212 -7.52 -16.31 2.50
C SER A 212 -7.65 -15.53 3.81
N ASN A 213 -7.58 -14.19 3.79
CA ASN A 213 -7.60 -13.35 5.01
C ASN A 213 -6.57 -13.81 6.06
N GLU A 214 -5.32 -13.95 5.64
CA GLU A 214 -4.20 -14.35 6.48
C GLU A 214 -3.04 -13.37 6.35
N VAL A 215 -2.20 -13.30 7.38
CA VAL A 215 -0.84 -12.78 7.26
C VAL A 215 0.13 -13.95 7.21
N ILE A 216 0.98 -13.95 6.18
CA ILE A 216 2.11 -14.86 6.05
C ILE A 216 3.34 -14.20 6.65
N THR A 217 3.98 -14.87 7.61
CA THR A 217 5.29 -14.46 8.13
C THR A 217 6.38 -15.15 7.32
N LEU A 218 7.29 -14.35 6.75
CA LEU A 218 8.41 -14.80 5.93
C LEU A 218 9.72 -14.40 6.57
N LYS A 219 10.72 -15.29 6.52
CA LYS A 219 12.12 -14.95 6.78
C LYS A 219 12.80 -14.62 5.45
N TYR A 220 13.42 -13.46 5.35
CA TYR A 220 14.27 -13.11 4.22
C TYR A 220 15.65 -13.75 4.41
N VAL A 221 15.99 -14.72 3.55
CA VAL A 221 17.25 -15.48 3.67
C VAL A 221 18.34 -14.98 2.72
N GLY A 222 18.14 -13.78 2.15
CA GLY A 222 19.07 -13.11 1.24
C GLY A 222 18.88 -13.53 -0.22
N ASN A 223 19.58 -12.84 -1.11
CA ASN A 223 19.53 -13.05 -2.57
C ASN A 223 18.11 -13.02 -3.18
N GLY A 224 17.20 -12.24 -2.58
CA GLY A 224 15.82 -12.15 -3.04
C GLY A 224 14.93 -13.34 -2.65
N SER A 225 15.38 -14.25 -1.79
CA SER A 225 14.63 -15.46 -1.40
C SER A 225 14.01 -15.37 -0.01
N PHE A 226 12.92 -16.11 0.20
CA PHE A 226 12.13 -16.14 1.43
C PHE A 226 11.84 -17.57 1.89
N GLU A 227 11.76 -17.76 3.20
CA GLU A 227 11.25 -18.98 3.84
C GLU A 227 9.94 -18.68 4.59
N GLU A 228 8.92 -19.52 4.44
CA GLU A 228 7.64 -19.35 5.14
C GLU A 228 7.71 -19.87 6.59
N LEU A 229 7.19 -19.10 7.54
CA LEU A 229 7.21 -19.45 8.97
C LEU A 229 5.82 -19.67 9.56
N GLN A 230 4.86 -18.80 9.23
CA GLN A 230 3.54 -18.80 9.85
C GLN A 230 2.49 -18.29 8.87
N TYR A 231 1.28 -18.83 9.01
CA TYR A 231 0.05 -18.25 8.49
C TYR A 231 -0.88 -18.01 9.67
N ILE A 232 -1.43 -16.80 9.81
CA ILE A 232 -2.37 -16.46 10.86
C ILE A 232 -3.57 -15.71 10.29
N ALA A 233 -4.78 -16.12 10.67
CA ALA A 233 -6.01 -15.47 10.22
C ALA A 233 -6.12 -14.03 10.73
N THR A 234 -6.61 -13.14 9.88
CA THR A 234 -6.88 -11.72 10.20
C THR A 234 -8.33 -11.44 10.53
N ILE A 235 -9.19 -12.46 10.50
CA ILE A 235 -10.61 -12.37 10.86
C ILE A 235 -10.97 -13.45 11.89
N PRO A 236 -12.04 -13.27 12.68
CA PRO A 236 -12.54 -14.31 13.58
C PRO A 236 -12.91 -15.59 12.81
N SER A 237 -12.65 -16.76 13.41
CA SER A 237 -12.94 -18.06 12.78
C SER A 237 -14.43 -18.33 12.55
N ASP A 238 -15.30 -17.60 13.24
CA ASP A 238 -16.76 -17.66 13.13
C ASP A 238 -17.34 -16.61 12.17
N PHE A 239 -16.51 -15.74 11.58
CA PHE A 239 -16.94 -14.83 10.52
C PHE A 239 -17.02 -15.57 9.18
N THR A 240 -18.22 -15.68 8.62
CA THR A 240 -18.49 -16.47 7.40
C THR A 240 -18.97 -15.64 6.21
N GLU A 241 -19.09 -14.32 6.37
CA GLU A 241 -19.44 -13.43 5.27
C GLU A 241 -18.21 -13.14 4.39
N ASN A 242 -18.42 -12.52 3.23
CA ASN A 242 -17.32 -12.19 2.33
C ASN A 242 -16.35 -11.23 3.00
N SER A 243 -15.07 -11.60 3.06
CA SER A 243 -13.99 -10.69 3.43
C SER A 243 -12.82 -10.80 2.46
N GLN A 244 -12.06 -9.70 2.34
CA GLN A 244 -10.86 -9.63 1.53
C GLN A 244 -9.78 -8.83 2.26
N GLY A 245 -8.59 -9.41 2.39
CA GLY A 245 -7.44 -8.72 2.97
C GLY A 245 -7.06 -7.45 2.18
N SER A 246 -6.63 -6.39 2.85
CA SER A 246 -6.28 -5.11 2.22
C SER A 246 -4.84 -4.68 2.53
N ALA A 247 -4.64 -3.55 3.20
CA ALA A 247 -3.33 -3.00 3.50
C ALA A 247 -2.68 -3.69 4.70
N ILE A 248 -1.36 -3.66 4.76
CA ILE A 248 -0.57 -4.14 5.89
C ILE A 248 0.53 -3.14 6.21
N HIS A 249 0.67 -2.82 7.48
CA HIS A 249 1.68 -1.89 7.99
C HIS A 249 2.32 -2.44 9.25
N ILE A 250 3.57 -2.02 9.50
CA ILE A 250 4.34 -2.34 10.68
C ILE A 250 4.71 -1.04 11.41
N SER A 251 4.80 -1.08 12.73
CA SER A 251 5.40 0.03 13.49
C SER A 251 6.92 0.04 13.36
N SER A 252 7.51 1.23 13.40
CA SER A 252 8.95 1.49 13.26
C SER A 252 9.80 0.81 14.34
N ASP A 253 9.23 0.52 15.50
CA ASP A 253 9.85 -0.25 16.57
C ASP A 253 9.84 -1.77 16.34
N GLY A 254 9.19 -2.24 15.27
CA GLY A 254 9.11 -3.65 14.89
C GLY A 254 8.22 -4.49 15.80
N LYS A 255 7.35 -3.88 16.62
CA LYS A 255 6.57 -4.62 17.63
C LYS A 255 5.16 -4.98 17.18
N PHE A 256 4.57 -4.24 16.25
CA PHE A 256 3.17 -4.42 15.89
C PHE A 256 2.93 -4.43 14.39
N ILE A 257 2.09 -5.37 13.94
CA ILE A 257 1.52 -5.41 12.60
C ILE A 257 0.05 -5.00 12.65
N TYR A 258 -0.36 -4.26 11.64
CA TYR A 258 -1.73 -3.84 11.38
C TYR A 258 -2.13 -4.41 10.02
N ALA A 259 -3.24 -5.13 9.94
CA ALA A 259 -3.73 -5.75 8.71
C ALA A 259 -5.21 -5.46 8.47
N GLY A 260 -5.54 -4.87 7.33
CA GLY A 260 -6.90 -4.47 6.99
C GLY A 260 -7.74 -5.60 6.39
N ASN A 261 -9.03 -5.61 6.69
CA ASN A 261 -10.01 -6.56 6.14
C ASN A 261 -11.22 -5.81 5.60
N ARG A 262 -11.46 -5.91 4.29
CA ARG A 262 -12.70 -5.43 3.63
C ARG A 262 -13.79 -6.48 3.85
N GLY A 263 -15.02 -6.08 4.15
CA GLY A 263 -16.13 -6.98 4.49
C GLY A 263 -16.28 -7.18 6.00
N HIS A 264 -15.25 -7.73 6.69
CA HIS A 264 -15.21 -7.68 8.16
C HIS A 264 -15.02 -6.22 8.67
N ASN A 265 -14.57 -5.32 7.79
CA ASN A 265 -14.48 -3.87 8.00
C ASN A 265 -13.71 -3.50 9.27
N SER A 266 -12.48 -4.02 9.34
CA SER A 266 -11.63 -3.94 10.54
C SER A 266 -10.15 -3.82 10.19
N ILE A 267 -9.37 -3.31 11.14
CA ILE A 267 -7.93 -3.52 11.23
C ILE A 267 -7.66 -4.59 12.30
N ALA A 268 -7.05 -5.71 11.91
CA ALA A 268 -6.49 -6.68 12.83
C ALA A 268 -5.12 -6.19 13.33
N VAL A 269 -4.93 -6.19 14.65
CA VAL A 269 -3.68 -5.78 15.30
C VAL A 269 -2.98 -7.03 15.82
N PHE A 270 -1.70 -7.18 15.48
CA PHE A 270 -0.85 -8.28 15.94
C PHE A 270 0.37 -7.74 16.68
N GLU A 271 0.77 -8.43 17.74
CA GLU A 271 2.06 -8.28 18.41
C GLU A 271 3.06 -9.26 17.76
N ILE A 272 4.22 -8.75 17.38
CA ILE A 272 5.35 -9.56 16.89
C ILE A 272 6.06 -10.18 18.09
N GLN A 273 6.13 -11.50 18.13
CA GLN A 273 6.78 -12.27 19.20
C GLN A 273 8.30 -12.35 18.99
N ASP A 274 9.04 -12.85 19.99
CA ASP A 274 10.51 -12.95 19.94
C ASP A 274 11.05 -13.79 18.77
N ASP A 275 10.24 -14.72 18.24
CA ASP A 275 10.56 -15.55 17.07
C ASP A 275 10.01 -14.98 15.75
N PHE A 276 9.55 -13.72 15.78
CA PHE A 276 8.93 -12.98 14.68
C PHE A 276 7.58 -13.52 14.20
N THR A 277 7.02 -14.53 14.87
CA THR A 277 5.64 -14.92 14.63
C THR A 277 4.67 -13.88 15.18
N LEU A 278 3.45 -13.89 14.65
CA LEU A 278 2.40 -12.95 15.02
C LEU A 278 1.45 -13.57 16.02
N LYS A 279 1.03 -12.74 16.99
CA LYS A 279 -0.02 -13.04 17.94
C LYS A 279 -1.09 -11.96 17.86
N LEU A 280 -2.34 -12.36 17.64
CA LEU A 280 -3.46 -11.43 17.58
C LEU A 280 -3.65 -10.70 18.92
N VAL A 281 -3.80 -9.37 18.86
CA VAL A 281 -4.14 -8.49 19.98
C VAL A 281 -5.63 -8.16 19.97
N GLU A 282 -6.13 -7.64 18.85
CA GLU A 282 -7.53 -7.26 18.68
C GLU A 282 -7.92 -7.11 17.21
N TRP A 283 -9.23 -7.02 16.97
CA TRP A 283 -9.81 -6.49 15.74
C TRP A 283 -10.52 -5.18 16.06
N THR A 284 -10.16 -4.11 15.35
CA THR A 284 -10.75 -2.79 15.55
C THR A 284 -11.56 -2.40 14.32
N SER A 285 -12.84 -2.06 14.50
CA SER A 285 -13.69 -1.60 13.39
C SER A 285 -13.11 -0.33 12.76
N THR A 286 -13.22 -0.22 11.44
CA THR A 286 -12.87 1.01 10.72
C THR A 286 -14.02 2.01 10.65
N GLU A 287 -15.12 1.78 11.39
CA GLU A 287 -16.30 2.67 11.47
C GLU A 287 -16.82 3.09 10.08
N GLY A 288 -16.76 2.16 9.13
CA GLY A 288 -17.19 2.35 7.75
C GLY A 288 -17.13 1.03 6.98
N ASP A 289 -17.29 1.11 5.66
CA ASP A 289 -17.36 -0.04 4.77
C ASP A 289 -16.19 -0.08 3.78
N TRP A 290 -15.58 -1.27 3.68
CA TRP A 290 -14.52 -1.58 2.74
C TRP A 290 -13.21 -0.78 2.98
N PRO A 291 -12.56 -0.94 4.16
CA PRO A 291 -11.28 -0.29 4.45
C PRO A 291 -10.16 -0.79 3.54
N ARG A 292 -9.87 -0.01 2.51
CA ARG A 292 -8.94 -0.43 1.45
C ARG A 292 -7.48 -0.07 1.76
N ASP A 293 -7.28 1.01 2.50
CA ASP A 293 -5.96 1.43 2.96
C ASP A 293 -6.05 2.15 4.31
N PHE A 294 -4.92 2.17 5.02
CA PHE A 294 -4.73 2.94 6.24
C PHE A 294 -3.23 3.18 6.42
N VAL A 295 -2.81 4.15 7.23
CA VAL A 295 -1.38 4.41 7.46
C VAL A 295 -1.14 4.93 8.87
N LEU A 296 0.02 4.59 9.45
CA LEU A 296 0.50 5.25 10.67
C LEU A 296 0.93 6.68 10.33
N ASP A 297 0.64 7.62 11.22
CA ASP A 297 1.19 8.97 11.10
C ASP A 297 2.72 8.97 11.30
N PRO A 298 3.44 10.03 10.91
CA PRO A 298 4.90 10.07 11.05
C PRO A 298 5.42 9.93 12.49
N THR A 299 4.58 10.21 13.51
CA THR A 299 4.93 9.97 14.92
C THR A 299 4.56 8.58 15.42
N GLU A 300 3.81 7.81 14.65
CA GLU A 300 3.19 6.51 14.99
C GLU A 300 2.37 6.53 16.28
N ASN A 301 1.79 7.68 16.62
CA ASN A 301 0.82 7.83 17.70
C ASN A 301 -0.62 7.72 17.17
N PHE A 302 -0.82 7.82 15.86
CA PHE A 302 -2.11 7.80 15.21
C PHE A 302 -2.12 6.89 13.99
N ILE A 303 -3.30 6.39 13.65
CA ILE A 303 -3.58 5.72 12.38
C ILE A 303 -4.73 6.44 11.69
N VAL A 304 -4.60 6.66 10.39
CA VAL A 304 -5.67 7.17 9.52
C VAL A 304 -6.10 6.04 8.59
N ALA A 305 -7.38 5.68 8.59
CA ALA A 305 -7.96 4.66 7.73
C ALA A 305 -8.99 5.24 6.77
N THR A 306 -9.08 4.71 5.55
CA THR A 306 -10.07 5.13 4.55
C THR A 306 -10.99 3.97 4.16
N ASN A 307 -12.31 4.23 4.14
CA ASN A 307 -13.33 3.26 3.78
C ASN A 307 -13.92 3.62 2.41
N GLN A 308 -13.74 2.72 1.44
CA GLN A 308 -14.05 2.99 0.03
C GLN A 308 -15.56 3.16 -0.22
N GLU A 309 -16.39 2.30 0.36
CA GLU A 309 -17.82 2.21 0.01
C GLU A 309 -18.69 3.17 0.85
N SER A 310 -18.21 3.57 2.04
CA SER A 310 -18.89 4.53 2.91
C SER A 310 -18.37 5.97 2.79
N ASP A 311 -17.42 6.24 1.89
CA ASP A 311 -16.87 7.58 1.62
C ASP A 311 -16.37 8.34 2.86
N ASN A 312 -15.79 7.62 3.83
CA ASN A 312 -15.31 8.20 5.07
C ASN A 312 -13.90 7.77 5.45
N MET A 313 -13.23 8.66 6.18
CA MET A 313 -11.93 8.48 6.81
C MET A 313 -12.08 8.52 8.33
N VAL A 314 -11.25 7.74 9.03
CA VAL A 314 -11.30 7.56 10.47
C VAL A 314 -9.91 7.72 11.06
N LEU A 315 -9.82 8.47 12.16
CA LEU A 315 -8.61 8.70 12.94
C LEU A 315 -8.65 7.86 14.21
N PHE A 316 -7.59 7.11 14.44
CA PHE A 316 -7.35 6.34 15.65
C PHE A 316 -6.15 6.90 16.42
N GLU A 317 -6.22 6.88 17.75
CA GLU A 317 -5.04 6.87 18.60
C GLU A 317 -4.47 5.46 18.67
N ARG A 318 -3.16 5.34 18.52
CA ARG A 318 -2.40 4.11 18.71
C ARG A 318 -1.73 4.12 20.08
N ASN A 319 -2.01 3.11 20.89
CA ASN A 319 -1.24 2.83 22.08
C ASN A 319 0.08 2.12 21.70
N LYS A 320 1.23 2.79 21.84
CA LYS A 320 2.52 2.24 21.42
C LYS A 320 3.00 1.01 22.21
N GLU A 321 2.53 0.84 23.44
CA GLU A 321 2.94 -0.29 24.28
C GLU A 321 2.15 -1.56 23.98
N THR A 322 0.89 -1.42 23.56
CA THR A 322 -0.02 -2.55 23.36
C THR A 322 -0.44 -2.74 21.90
N GLY A 323 -0.09 -1.79 21.03
CA GLY A 323 -0.52 -1.75 19.63
C GLY A 323 -1.97 -1.32 19.41
N LYS A 324 -2.78 -1.27 20.47
CA LYS A 324 -4.23 -1.10 20.38
C LYS A 324 -4.67 0.24 19.81
N LEU A 325 -5.85 0.25 19.20
CA LEU A 325 -6.42 1.41 18.50
C LEU A 325 -7.69 1.93 19.18
N THR A 326 -7.78 3.25 19.36
CA THR A 326 -8.98 3.93 19.90
C THR A 326 -9.45 4.99 18.92
N VAL A 327 -10.71 4.92 18.49
CA VAL A 327 -11.31 5.91 17.58
C VAL A 327 -11.31 7.30 18.24
N LEU A 328 -10.84 8.31 17.52
CA LEU A 328 -10.87 9.72 17.94
C LEU A 328 -11.84 10.55 17.11
N GLN A 329 -11.85 10.32 15.80
CA GLN A 329 -12.70 11.02 14.87
C GLN A 329 -13.12 10.03 13.78
N LYS A 330 -14.38 10.10 13.40
CA LYS A 330 -14.97 9.26 12.34
C LYS A 330 -15.89 10.09 11.47
N ASP A 331 -16.35 9.50 10.38
CA ASP A 331 -17.25 10.15 9.41
C ASP A 331 -16.64 11.40 8.77
N ILE A 332 -15.31 11.45 8.67
CA ILE A 332 -14.61 12.50 7.94
C ILE A 332 -14.80 12.20 6.46
N TYR A 333 -15.57 13.02 5.75
CA TYR A 333 -15.90 12.77 4.35
C TYR A 333 -14.63 12.67 3.49
N ALA A 334 -14.46 11.55 2.80
CA ALA A 334 -13.32 11.23 1.95
C ALA A 334 -13.83 10.38 0.76
N PRO A 335 -14.23 11.02 -0.35
CA PRO A 335 -14.97 10.35 -1.41
C PRO A 335 -14.11 9.28 -2.08
N GLU A 336 -14.61 8.04 -2.08
CA GLU A 336 -14.01 6.89 -2.75
C GLU A 336 -12.52 6.67 -2.42
N ALA A 337 -12.07 7.09 -1.24
CA ALA A 337 -10.66 7.06 -0.85
C ALA A 337 -10.18 5.61 -0.62
N VAL A 338 -9.08 5.26 -1.28
CA VAL A 338 -8.53 3.89 -1.33
C VAL A 338 -7.02 3.82 -1.14
N CYS A 339 -6.37 4.96 -0.92
CA CYS A 339 -4.96 5.08 -0.58
C CYS A 339 -4.76 6.26 0.35
N VAL A 340 -3.91 6.13 1.36
CA VAL A 340 -3.52 7.24 2.24
C VAL A 340 -2.01 7.25 2.46
N LYS A 341 -1.38 8.41 2.30
CA LYS A 341 0.07 8.61 2.52
C LYS A 341 0.33 9.90 3.27
N PHE A 342 1.29 9.91 4.18
CA PHE A 342 1.80 11.15 4.77
C PHE A 342 3.06 11.62 4.04
N LEU A 343 3.29 12.93 4.08
CA LEU A 343 4.64 13.45 3.90
C LEU A 343 5.55 12.97 5.04
N TYR A 344 6.83 12.76 4.74
CA TYR A 344 7.83 12.36 5.73
C TYR A 344 8.10 13.49 6.74
N ASP A 345 8.27 13.15 8.02
CA ASP A 345 8.75 14.09 9.06
C ASP A 345 10.24 14.35 8.84
N LYS A 346 10.65 15.63 8.78
CA LYS A 346 12.04 16.03 8.56
C LYS A 346 12.69 16.62 9.80
#